data_AF-A0AAN9YF61-F1
#
_entry.id   AF-A0AAN9YF61-F1
#
_cell.length_a   1.000
_cell.length_b   1.000
_cell.length_c   1.000
_cell.angle_alpha   90.00
_cell.angle_beta   90.00
_cell.angle_gamma   90.00
#
_symmetry.space_group_name_H-M   'P 1'
#
loop_
_entity.id
_entity.type
_entity.pdbx_description
1 polymer ?
#
loop_
_entity_poly.entity_id
_entity_poly.type
_entity_poly.pdbx_seq_one_letter_code
_entity_poly.pdbx_strand_id
1 'polypeptide(L)'
;MSTILGVNCLRSGRSLQGTLRTKLRTACSQSTTVAALLEPSTRASRYISSISNPSNSHGNNSNASYSPRGRGTILQRKRRSPLHCAEHQRRTFFGSRGPVVDYVDLPPNYQDEEGLPFRKEGDVDLATTAVIFQGFADMTPWRANKLLKILHGRRVAGTLEDPELQENTASFSRREIERALEYLRKTTPVDEITNAGLRAEDELRALEVPSGEELEAQDPQRENVGSGRKAGSWLYKDGGVQDVYGESVLDKIRARNKAKREAEEKALEEQRKKEEEDAQQNWGGLATYQPGGARPLEVMSAKELEYRAAATSGLEAPPDIPTWRLLLPSTLFVAALVPLLWWAAENWYAPVSEEMRLMPWTSKENATVYGLLLLNLAVFIAWKRMPFWRFMNKWFVMDMAMPRAVQTVTAVFSHQTPTHLVENMFFLWLLGGLLQGEVNRAEYLAIFLSCGAAGFLASLYRCVLRGHLTYGLGASSATFGVICAYFWLYRFDGFKILGLPPDPYNGVQGLGVIGLIVGLNLIPAFRHLPGQKDWVSHLAGIATGIGSAELIERRRKEKEGEGKKLLVEEK
;
A
#
# COMPACT_ATOMS: atom_id res chain seq x y z
N MET A 1 -34.77 40.87 41.84
CA MET A 1 -34.74 40.21 40.51
C MET A 1 -33.89 41.07 39.59
N SER A 2 -33.04 40.45 38.76
CA SER A 2 -32.03 41.07 37.88
C SER A 2 -30.63 41.21 38.50
N THR A 3 -29.97 40.07 38.67
CA THR A 3 -28.52 39.94 38.57
C THR A 3 -28.23 38.57 37.96
N ILE A 4 -27.15 38.45 37.19
CA ILE A 4 -26.62 37.25 36.51
C ILE A 4 -27.07 37.12 35.04
N LEU A 5 -26.30 37.76 34.15
CA LEU A 5 -25.93 37.26 32.83
C LEU A 5 -24.76 38.14 32.36
N GLY A 6 -23.53 37.65 32.51
CA GLY A 6 -22.36 38.48 32.23
C GLY A 6 -21.02 37.84 32.55
N VAL A 7 -20.80 36.59 32.15
CA VAL A 7 -19.44 36.08 31.90
C VAL A 7 -19.44 35.54 30.47
N ASN A 8 -19.53 36.46 29.52
CA ASN A 8 -19.11 36.23 28.14
C ASN A 8 -17.58 36.11 28.15
N CYS A 9 -17.08 34.92 28.45
CA CYS A 9 -15.71 34.57 28.08
C CYS A 9 -15.74 34.19 26.60
N LEU A 10 -15.25 35.11 25.76
CA LEU A 10 -14.95 34.92 24.35
C LEU A 10 -14.19 33.60 24.13
N ARG A 11 -14.90 32.50 23.90
CA ARG A 11 -14.30 31.26 23.37
C ARG A 11 -14.07 31.47 21.88
N SER A 12 -12.90 32.04 21.58
CA SER A 12 -12.28 32.10 20.25
C SER A 12 -12.55 30.80 19.49
N GLY A 13 -13.19 30.90 18.31
CA GLY A 13 -13.48 29.76 17.44
C GLY A 13 -12.24 28.88 17.25
N ARG A 14 -12.31 27.64 17.72
CA ARG A 14 -11.20 26.68 17.61
C ARG A 14 -11.13 26.20 16.15
N SER A 15 -10.29 26.87 15.36
CA SER A 15 -9.99 26.44 14.00
C SER A 15 -9.21 25.12 14.00
N LEU A 16 -9.69 24.10 13.27
CA LEU A 16 -8.93 22.86 12.99
C LEU A 16 -7.57 23.15 12.35
N GLN A 17 -7.48 24.26 11.60
CA GLN A 17 -6.23 24.76 11.02
C GLN A 17 -5.26 25.27 12.09
N GLY A 18 -5.76 25.82 13.21
CA GLY A 18 -4.95 26.20 14.37
C GLY A 18 -4.28 24.98 14.99
N THR A 19 -5.03 23.89 15.19
CA THR A 19 -4.48 22.61 15.67
C THR A 19 -3.47 22.02 14.69
N LEU A 20 -3.76 22.01 13.38
CA LEU A 20 -2.86 21.51 12.34
C LEU A 20 -1.56 22.32 12.26
N ARG A 21 -1.65 23.67 12.22
CA ARG A 21 -0.49 24.56 12.21
C ARG A 21 0.33 24.43 13.49
N THR A 22 -0.32 24.31 14.64
CA THR A 22 0.36 24.14 15.92
C THR A 22 1.10 22.81 15.95
N LYS A 23 0.44 21.70 15.58
CA LYS A 23 1.04 20.35 15.53
C LYS A 23 2.16 20.23 14.51
N LEU A 24 2.02 20.82 13.32
CA LEU A 24 3.09 20.84 12.32
C LEU A 24 4.28 21.69 12.79
N ARG A 25 4.03 22.83 13.45
CA ARG A 25 5.10 23.64 14.07
C ARG A 25 5.76 22.93 15.24
N THR A 26 5.02 22.24 16.11
CA THR A 26 5.62 21.45 17.20
C THR A 26 6.35 20.23 16.68
N ALA A 27 5.84 19.53 15.66
CA ALA A 27 6.54 18.42 15.03
C ALA A 27 7.86 18.87 14.37
N CYS A 28 7.84 20.02 13.68
CA CYS A 28 9.03 20.60 13.06
C CYS A 28 10.04 21.10 14.12
N SER A 29 9.58 21.74 15.21
CA SER A 29 10.47 22.16 16.30
C SER A 29 11.03 20.98 17.10
N GLN A 30 10.21 19.95 17.36
CA GLN A 30 10.63 18.72 18.06
C GLN A 30 11.56 17.86 17.20
N SER A 31 11.38 17.82 15.88
CA SER A 31 12.34 17.15 15.00
C SER A 31 13.71 17.84 15.02
N THR A 32 13.73 19.17 15.26
CA THR A 32 14.96 19.95 15.45
C THR A 32 15.60 19.65 16.82
N THR A 33 14.79 19.47 17.88
CA THR A 33 15.28 19.08 19.22
C THR A 33 15.77 17.63 19.29
N VAL A 34 15.12 16.69 18.60
CA VAL A 34 15.57 15.29 18.50
C VAL A 34 16.84 15.16 17.65
N ALA A 35 16.98 15.98 16.60
CA ALA A 35 18.24 16.10 15.86
C ALA A 35 19.37 16.68 16.73
N ALA A 36 19.07 17.62 17.63
CA ALA A 36 20.03 18.16 18.61
C ALA A 36 20.37 17.19 19.76
N LEU A 37 19.51 16.21 20.06
CA LEU A 37 19.74 15.15 21.05
C LEU A 37 20.50 13.93 20.49
N LEU A 38 20.72 13.88 19.17
CA LEU A 38 21.48 12.82 18.47
C LEU A 38 22.91 13.27 18.11
N GLU A 39 23.41 14.37 18.67
CA GLU A 39 24.85 14.61 18.68
C GLU A 39 25.54 13.68 19.69
N PRO A 40 26.64 12.99 19.31
CA PRO A 40 27.32 12.07 20.20
C PRO A 40 27.96 12.83 21.37
N SER A 41 27.50 12.52 22.58
CA SER A 41 28.08 13.00 23.82
C SER A 41 29.52 12.44 23.96
N THR A 42 30.53 13.25 23.69
CA THR A 42 31.88 13.03 24.20
C THR A 42 31.99 13.64 25.59
N ARG A 43 31.96 12.81 26.65
CA ARG A 43 32.57 13.16 27.95
C ARG A 43 33.00 11.88 28.67
N ALA A 44 34.31 11.64 28.68
CA ALA A 44 35.24 11.72 29.82
C ALA A 44 35.29 10.41 30.64
N SER A 45 36.46 9.85 30.98
CA SER A 45 37.47 10.45 31.86
C SER A 45 38.69 9.51 31.95
N ARG A 46 39.90 10.06 32.12
CA ARG A 46 40.83 9.71 33.22
C ARG A 46 42.07 10.63 33.24
N TYR A 47 42.10 11.46 34.28
CA TYR A 47 43.21 11.91 35.13
C TYR A 47 44.51 12.52 34.55
N ILE A 48 44.60 13.85 34.73
CA ILE A 48 45.58 14.62 35.53
C ILE A 48 47.05 14.13 35.53
N SER A 49 47.97 14.89 34.92
CA SER A 49 48.89 15.82 35.63
C SER A 49 50.04 16.36 34.75
N SER A 50 50.50 17.57 35.11
CA SER A 50 51.78 18.23 34.75
C SER A 50 51.88 18.83 33.34
N ILE A 51 51.79 20.15 33.15
CA ILE A 51 52.69 21.28 33.50
C ILE A 51 53.49 21.75 32.26
N SER A 52 53.28 23.04 31.96
CA SER A 52 54.11 24.02 31.23
C SER A 52 54.52 23.79 29.75
N ASN A 53 54.05 24.72 28.92
CA ASN A 53 54.74 25.29 27.75
C ASN A 53 56.24 25.58 28.03
N PRO A 54 57.12 25.51 27.02
CA PRO A 54 57.36 26.72 26.23
C PRO A 54 57.57 26.53 24.72
N SER A 55 57.32 27.63 24.03
CA SER A 55 57.86 28.03 22.73
C SER A 55 59.39 27.85 22.63
N ASN A 56 59.93 27.47 21.47
CA ASN A 56 60.45 28.39 20.43
C ASN A 56 61.30 27.66 19.37
N SER A 57 61.16 28.10 18.12
CA SER A 57 62.19 28.32 17.09
C SER A 57 63.25 27.27 16.69
N HIS A 58 63.29 27.07 15.37
CA HIS A 58 64.47 26.97 14.47
C HIS A 58 65.29 25.67 14.35
N GLY A 59 65.73 25.41 13.10
CA GLY A 59 66.74 24.41 12.74
C GLY A 59 66.22 23.38 11.73
N ASN A 60 65.98 23.72 10.46
CA ASN A 60 66.95 23.74 9.36
C ASN A 60 67.54 22.36 8.98
N ASN A 61 67.46 22.10 7.68
CA ASN A 61 68.37 21.28 6.85
C ASN A 61 68.30 19.74 6.82
N SER A 62 67.77 19.27 5.69
CA SER A 62 68.53 18.67 4.58
C SER A 62 68.77 17.15 4.55
N ASN A 63 68.59 16.67 3.31
CA ASN A 63 69.23 15.54 2.63
C ASN A 63 68.81 14.14 3.08
N ALA A 64 68.02 13.42 2.26
CA ALA A 64 68.44 12.73 1.04
C ALA A 64 69.45 11.61 1.33
N SER A 65 69.07 10.35 1.06
CA SER A 65 69.69 9.53 0.00
C SER A 65 69.34 8.03 0.11
N TYR A 66 68.96 7.47 -1.05
CA TYR A 66 69.33 6.16 -1.64
C TYR A 66 69.00 4.83 -0.90
N SER A 67 68.12 3.96 -1.44
CA SER A 67 68.30 2.95 -2.53
C SER A 67 68.82 1.58 -2.01
N PRO A 68 68.79 0.44 -2.75
CA PRO A 68 67.78 -0.16 -3.67
C PRO A 68 67.75 -1.73 -3.66
N ARG A 69 67.02 -2.30 -4.65
CA ARG A 69 67.17 -3.64 -5.32
C ARG A 69 66.42 -4.83 -4.71
N GLY A 70 65.88 -5.79 -5.50
CA GLY A 70 65.92 -6.05 -6.95
C GLY A 70 64.70 -6.90 -7.36
N ARG A 71 64.07 -6.69 -8.53
CA ARG A 71 64.31 -7.30 -9.86
C ARG A 71 64.53 -8.82 -9.90
N GLY A 72 63.59 -9.50 -10.56
CA GLY A 72 63.76 -10.77 -11.24
C GLY A 72 62.68 -10.93 -12.31
N THR A 73 63.08 -10.98 -13.58
CA THR A 73 62.23 -11.09 -14.77
C THR A 73 62.36 -12.48 -15.40
N ILE A 74 61.56 -12.71 -16.44
CA ILE A 74 61.70 -13.65 -17.58
C ILE A 74 60.97 -15.01 -17.44
N LEU A 75 59.89 -15.22 -18.21
CA LEU A 75 59.87 -16.04 -19.44
C LEU A 75 58.44 -16.26 -19.98
N GLN A 76 58.28 -15.90 -21.26
CA GLN A 76 57.16 -16.27 -22.12
C GLN A 76 57.15 -17.77 -22.42
N ARG A 77 55.95 -18.37 -22.43
CA ARG A 77 55.69 -19.53 -23.30
C ARG A 77 54.20 -19.59 -23.70
N LYS A 78 53.93 -19.35 -24.99
CA LYS A 78 52.66 -19.62 -25.67
C LYS A 78 52.38 -21.13 -25.67
N ARG A 79 51.21 -21.54 -25.17
CA ARG A 79 50.50 -22.75 -25.60
C ARG A 79 49.00 -22.42 -25.68
N ARG A 80 48.44 -22.61 -26.86
CA ARG A 80 47.00 -22.55 -27.14
C ARG A 80 46.41 -23.93 -26.87
N SER A 81 45.33 -23.97 -26.09
CA SER A 81 44.36 -25.06 -25.98
C SER A 81 43.02 -24.44 -25.58
N PRO A 82 41.88 -25.01 -26.01
CA PRO A 82 40.62 -24.29 -26.16
C PRO A 82 40.00 -23.99 -24.80
N LEU A 83 39.70 -22.71 -24.56
CA LEU A 83 38.96 -22.29 -23.38
C LEU A 83 37.47 -22.54 -23.61
N HIS A 84 36.92 -23.48 -22.83
CA HIS A 84 35.58 -23.36 -22.30
C HIS A 84 35.53 -22.03 -21.53
N CYS A 85 34.90 -21.01 -22.11
CA CYS A 85 34.73 -19.72 -21.44
C CYS A 85 33.26 -19.60 -21.03
N ALA A 86 32.97 -20.00 -19.80
CA ALA A 86 31.85 -19.42 -19.06
C ALA A 86 32.21 -17.95 -18.87
N GLU A 87 31.61 -17.07 -19.66
CA GLU A 87 31.92 -15.65 -19.59
C GLU A 87 31.27 -15.05 -18.34
N HIS A 88 32.08 -14.98 -17.27
CA HIS A 88 31.85 -14.09 -16.16
C HIS A 88 31.79 -12.65 -16.68
N GLN A 89 30.56 -12.16 -16.84
CA GLN A 89 30.28 -10.77 -17.19
C GLN A 89 30.82 -9.87 -16.06
N ARG A 90 31.98 -9.25 -16.32
CA ARG A 90 32.57 -8.23 -15.44
C ARG A 90 31.60 -7.06 -15.34
N ARG A 91 31.02 -6.85 -14.16
CA ARG A 91 30.30 -5.63 -13.81
C ARG A 91 31.28 -4.46 -13.74
N THR A 92 31.42 -3.70 -14.82
CA THR A 92 32.01 -2.37 -14.79
C THR A 92 30.99 -1.39 -14.21
N PHE A 93 31.14 -1.06 -12.93
CA PHE A 93 30.52 0.11 -12.32
C PHE A 93 31.27 1.35 -12.82
N PHE A 94 30.56 2.37 -13.31
CA PHE A 94 31.08 3.67 -13.80
C PHE A 94 31.60 3.72 -15.25
N GLY A 95 30.67 3.56 -16.19
CA GLY A 95 30.73 4.16 -17.53
C GLY A 95 29.29 4.29 -18.02
N SER A 96 28.89 5.44 -18.57
CA SER A 96 27.56 5.59 -19.18
C SER A 96 27.44 4.58 -20.32
N ARG A 97 26.68 3.51 -20.09
CA ARG A 97 26.38 2.53 -21.14
C ARG A 97 25.64 3.27 -22.27
N GLY A 98 25.97 2.94 -23.51
CA GLY A 98 25.25 3.44 -24.67
C GLY A 98 23.77 3.01 -24.65
N PRO A 99 22.95 3.51 -25.59
CA PRO A 99 21.60 3.00 -25.76
C PRO A 99 21.63 1.49 -26.00
N VAL A 100 20.66 0.78 -25.42
CA VAL A 100 20.50 -0.67 -25.61
C VAL A 100 19.98 -0.90 -27.02
N VAL A 101 20.61 -1.79 -27.78
CA VAL A 101 20.27 -2.04 -29.19
C VAL A 101 19.85 -3.49 -29.42
N ASP A 102 20.42 -4.43 -28.67
CA ASP A 102 20.20 -5.85 -28.85
C ASP A 102 19.15 -6.38 -27.87
N TYR A 103 18.28 -7.28 -28.34
CA TYR A 103 17.24 -7.93 -27.53
C TYR A 103 17.82 -8.67 -26.32
N VAL A 104 19.01 -9.28 -26.46
CA VAL A 104 19.71 -10.02 -25.40
C VAL A 104 20.12 -9.11 -24.22
N ASP A 105 20.32 -7.82 -24.49
CA ASP A 105 20.70 -6.82 -23.48
C ASP A 105 19.49 -6.11 -22.87
N LEU A 106 18.27 -6.55 -23.18
CA LEU A 106 17.05 -5.97 -22.65
C LEU A 106 16.97 -6.19 -21.13
N PRO A 107 16.78 -5.14 -20.31
CA PRO A 107 16.65 -5.28 -18.87
C PRO A 107 15.45 -6.18 -18.50
N PRO A 108 15.58 -7.11 -17.53
CA PRO A 108 14.47 -7.99 -17.11
C PRO A 108 13.24 -7.24 -16.57
N ASN A 109 13.42 -5.98 -16.16
CA ASN A 109 12.39 -5.10 -15.64
C ASN A 109 11.91 -4.06 -16.68
N TYR A 110 12.18 -4.26 -17.96
CA TYR A 110 11.72 -3.38 -19.03
C TYR A 110 10.19 -3.30 -19.06
N GLN A 111 9.67 -2.07 -19.07
CA GLN A 111 8.25 -1.78 -19.25
C GLN A 111 8.07 -0.88 -20.48
N ASP A 112 7.08 -1.21 -21.30
CA ASP A 112 6.79 -0.47 -22.53
C ASP A 112 6.41 1.00 -22.25
N GLU A 113 5.66 1.28 -21.18
CA GLU A 113 5.24 2.63 -20.79
C GLU A 113 6.40 3.59 -20.48
N GLU A 114 7.48 3.06 -19.90
CA GLU A 114 8.68 3.83 -19.52
C GLU A 114 9.64 3.97 -20.71
N GLY A 115 9.73 2.93 -21.55
CA GLY A 115 10.60 2.87 -22.71
C GLY A 115 12.10 2.76 -22.38
N LEU A 116 12.96 2.87 -23.39
CA LEU A 116 14.43 2.78 -23.24
C LEU A 116 15.13 4.08 -23.64
N PRO A 117 16.26 4.43 -23.00
CA PRO A 117 17.08 5.55 -23.42
C PRO A 117 17.70 5.27 -24.78
N PHE A 118 17.51 6.19 -25.74
CA PHE A 118 17.91 6.02 -27.14
C PHE A 118 19.21 6.73 -27.52
N ARG A 119 19.79 7.55 -26.62
CA ARG A 119 21.04 8.28 -26.86
C ARG A 119 21.88 8.41 -25.58
N LYS A 120 23.19 8.60 -25.75
CA LYS A 120 24.15 8.81 -24.64
C LYS A 120 23.97 10.16 -23.94
N GLU A 121 23.53 11.17 -24.67
CA GLU A 121 23.40 12.57 -24.22
C GLU A 121 22.05 12.86 -23.52
N GLY A 122 21.32 11.84 -23.07
CA GLY A 122 20.08 12.02 -22.28
C GLY A 122 18.84 12.35 -23.10
N ASP A 123 18.04 13.33 -22.68
CA ASP A 123 16.73 13.68 -23.28
C ASP A 123 16.81 14.86 -24.25
N VAL A 124 16.11 14.78 -25.38
CA VAL A 124 16.08 15.77 -26.47
C VAL A 124 15.59 17.13 -25.97
N ASP A 125 16.26 18.20 -26.38
CA ASP A 125 15.95 19.59 -26.01
C ASP A 125 14.84 20.17 -26.90
N LEU A 126 14.37 21.37 -26.56
CA LEU A 126 13.26 22.01 -27.28
C LEU A 126 13.62 22.32 -28.74
N ALA A 127 14.84 22.75 -29.02
CA ALA A 127 15.29 23.06 -30.37
C ALA A 127 15.28 21.81 -31.25
N THR A 128 15.85 20.71 -30.77
CA THR A 128 15.87 19.45 -31.52
C THR A 128 14.47 18.85 -31.64
N THR A 129 13.62 18.98 -30.60
CA THR A 129 12.22 18.54 -30.67
C THR A 129 11.46 19.24 -31.79
N ALA A 130 11.63 20.56 -31.93
CA ALA A 130 11.00 21.35 -33.00
C ALA A 130 11.51 20.95 -34.40
N VAL A 131 12.78 20.52 -34.51
CA VAL A 131 13.35 20.03 -35.78
C VAL A 131 12.83 18.64 -36.15
N ILE A 132 12.63 17.74 -35.18
CA ILE A 132 12.11 16.38 -35.42
C ILE A 132 10.62 16.42 -35.77
N PHE A 133 9.84 17.19 -35.00
CA PHE A 133 8.37 17.23 -35.10
C PHE A 133 7.89 18.53 -35.75
N GLN A 134 8.48 18.89 -36.89
CA GLN A 134 8.04 20.06 -37.67
C GLN A 134 6.57 19.91 -38.07
N GLY A 135 5.76 20.91 -37.73
CA GLY A 135 4.33 20.93 -38.03
C GLY A 135 3.41 20.39 -36.93
N PHE A 136 3.94 19.97 -35.79
CA PHE A 136 3.15 19.53 -34.62
C PHE A 136 3.29 20.54 -33.47
N ALA A 137 2.35 21.49 -33.38
CA ALA A 137 2.39 22.55 -32.35
C ALA A 137 2.22 22.01 -30.91
N ASP A 138 1.58 20.86 -30.76
CA ASP A 138 1.28 20.25 -29.46
C ASP A 138 2.46 19.43 -28.89
N MET A 139 3.58 19.35 -29.60
CA MET A 139 4.73 18.51 -29.22
C MET A 139 5.67 19.22 -28.25
N THR A 140 5.52 18.91 -26.96
CA THR A 140 6.46 19.36 -25.92
C THR A 140 7.70 18.44 -25.85
N PRO A 141 8.86 18.92 -25.35
CA PRO A 141 10.07 18.09 -25.23
C PRO A 141 9.84 16.83 -24.38
N TRP A 142 9.05 16.95 -23.32
CA TRP A 142 8.69 15.80 -22.49
C TRP A 142 7.86 14.75 -23.27
N ARG A 143 6.86 15.21 -24.02
CA ARG A 143 5.99 14.34 -24.84
C ARG A 143 6.77 13.65 -25.96
N ALA A 144 7.67 14.39 -26.62
CA ALA A 144 8.58 13.85 -27.63
C ALA A 144 9.53 12.79 -27.07
N ASN A 145 10.18 13.08 -25.93
CA ASN A 145 11.08 12.13 -25.30
C ASN A 145 10.36 10.88 -24.81
N LYS A 146 9.13 11.00 -24.28
CA LYS A 146 8.30 9.86 -23.92
C LYS A 146 8.05 8.96 -25.15
N LEU A 147 7.60 9.55 -26.26
CA LEU A 147 7.37 8.81 -27.51
C LEU A 147 8.64 8.10 -28.02
N LEU A 148 9.78 8.81 -28.04
CA LEU A 148 11.05 8.28 -28.54
C LEU A 148 11.57 7.13 -27.67
N LYS A 149 11.40 7.20 -26.34
CA LYS A 149 11.77 6.12 -25.42
C LYS A 149 10.93 4.86 -25.63
N ILE A 150 9.61 5.02 -25.72
CA ILE A 150 8.68 3.90 -25.96
C ILE A 150 9.02 3.21 -27.29
N LEU A 151 9.13 3.99 -28.38
CA LEU A 151 9.42 3.43 -29.69
C LEU A 151 10.80 2.79 -29.78
N HIS A 152 11.82 3.35 -29.12
CA HIS A 152 13.12 2.70 -29.06
C HIS A 152 13.07 1.37 -28.30
N GLY A 153 12.36 1.34 -27.17
CA GLY A 153 12.10 0.12 -26.41
C GLY A 153 11.45 -0.97 -27.27
N ARG A 154 10.39 -0.63 -28.01
CA ARG A 154 9.70 -1.57 -28.92
C ARG A 154 10.58 -2.09 -30.06
N ARG A 155 11.47 -1.25 -30.60
CA ARG A 155 12.44 -1.65 -31.64
C ARG A 155 13.42 -2.72 -31.14
N VAL A 156 13.85 -2.59 -29.88
CA VAL A 156 14.76 -3.55 -29.24
C VAL A 156 14.02 -4.79 -28.78
N ALA A 157 12.82 -4.62 -28.23
CA ALA A 157 11.98 -5.71 -27.73
C ALA A 157 11.26 -6.51 -28.84
N GLY A 158 11.32 -6.07 -30.10
CA GLY A 158 10.64 -6.74 -31.22
C GLY A 158 9.12 -6.56 -31.25
N THR A 159 8.56 -5.56 -30.57
CA THR A 159 7.10 -5.39 -30.36
C THR A 159 6.48 -4.20 -31.11
N LEU A 160 7.11 -3.73 -32.19
CA LEU A 160 6.59 -2.59 -32.95
C LEU A 160 5.18 -2.80 -33.51
N GLU A 161 4.86 -4.04 -33.90
CA GLU A 161 3.60 -4.40 -34.55
C GLU A 161 2.59 -5.05 -33.59
N ASP A 162 2.91 -5.13 -32.30
CA ASP A 162 2.07 -5.76 -31.28
C ASP A 162 0.78 -4.94 -31.03
N PRO A 163 -0.43 -5.52 -31.26
CA PRO A 163 -1.69 -4.85 -31.01
C PRO A 163 -1.93 -4.48 -29.54
N GLU A 164 -1.44 -5.27 -28.58
CA GLU A 164 -1.73 -5.09 -27.15
C GLU A 164 -1.04 -3.83 -26.59
N LEU A 165 0.13 -3.49 -27.13
CA LEU A 165 0.90 -2.33 -26.68
C LEU A 165 0.43 -1.01 -27.32
N GLN A 166 -0.50 -1.03 -28.27
CA GLN A 166 -0.92 0.18 -28.97
C GLN A 166 -1.58 1.22 -28.05
N GLU A 167 -2.14 0.79 -26.91
CA GLU A 167 -2.74 1.65 -25.89
C GLU A 167 -1.77 2.72 -25.37
N ASN A 168 -0.51 2.35 -25.11
CA ASN A 168 0.52 3.25 -24.58
C ASN A 168 0.90 4.37 -25.57
N THR A 169 0.65 4.13 -26.86
CA THR A 169 0.86 5.10 -27.94
C THR A 169 -0.44 5.74 -28.45
N ALA A 170 -1.60 5.45 -27.84
CA ALA A 170 -2.91 5.91 -28.32
C ALA A 170 -3.07 7.44 -28.31
N SER A 171 -2.31 8.13 -27.46
CA SER A 171 -2.31 9.60 -27.40
C SER A 171 -1.56 10.29 -28.54
N PHE A 172 -0.81 9.54 -29.34
CA PHE A 172 0.01 10.04 -30.46
C PHE A 172 -0.64 9.73 -31.80
N SER A 173 -0.52 10.65 -32.75
CA SER A 173 -0.97 10.44 -34.11
C SER A 173 0.00 9.53 -34.88
N ARG A 174 -0.51 8.79 -35.88
CA ARG A 174 0.32 7.93 -36.73
C ARG A 174 1.49 8.68 -37.39
N ARG A 175 1.26 9.93 -37.80
CA ARG A 175 2.31 10.78 -38.41
C ARG A 175 3.41 11.15 -37.43
N GLU A 176 3.09 11.34 -36.15
CA GLU A 176 4.10 11.59 -35.10
C GLU A 176 4.95 10.33 -34.86
N ILE A 177 4.33 9.16 -34.83
CA ILE A 177 5.02 7.87 -34.66
C ILE A 177 5.98 7.62 -35.83
N GLU A 178 5.52 7.84 -37.07
CA GLU A 178 6.36 7.69 -38.28
C GLU A 178 7.60 8.59 -38.24
N ARG A 179 7.44 9.86 -37.84
CA ARG A 179 8.57 10.80 -37.72
C ARG A 179 9.53 10.43 -36.60
N ALA A 180 9.00 9.97 -35.47
CA ALA A 180 9.82 9.49 -34.37
C ALA A 180 10.63 8.24 -34.77
N LEU A 181 10.03 7.30 -35.50
CA LEU A 181 10.72 6.11 -36.02
C LEU A 181 11.77 6.46 -37.08
N GLU A 182 11.47 7.39 -37.99
CA GLU A 182 12.43 7.88 -38.99
C GLU A 182 13.67 8.49 -38.31
N TYR A 183 13.45 9.31 -37.29
CA TYR A 183 14.54 9.88 -36.49
C TYR A 183 15.34 8.79 -35.77
N LEU A 184 14.67 7.88 -35.05
CA LEU A 184 15.33 6.82 -34.29
C LEU A 184 16.13 5.86 -35.18
N ARG A 185 15.64 5.51 -36.36
CA ARG A 185 16.36 4.68 -37.35
C ARG A 185 17.60 5.39 -37.89
N LYS A 186 17.59 6.72 -37.94
CA LYS A 186 18.74 7.53 -38.37
C LYS A 186 19.77 7.72 -37.25
N THR A 187 19.34 7.93 -36.00
CA THR A 187 20.26 8.23 -34.88
C THR A 187 20.77 6.98 -34.17
N THR A 188 19.92 5.98 -34.02
CA THR A 188 20.16 4.78 -33.21
C THR A 188 19.78 3.56 -34.05
N PRO A 189 20.70 3.08 -34.90
CA PRO A 189 20.44 1.91 -35.75
C PRO A 189 20.24 0.68 -34.86
N VAL A 190 19.14 -0.04 -35.10
CA VAL A 190 18.75 -1.27 -34.41
C VAL A 190 18.32 -2.27 -35.47
N ASP A 191 18.76 -3.51 -35.36
CA ASP A 191 18.30 -4.59 -36.24
C ASP A 191 16.95 -5.13 -35.73
N GLU A 192 15.89 -4.43 -36.15
CA GLU A 192 14.50 -4.72 -35.75
C GLU A 192 14.07 -6.15 -36.14
N ILE A 193 14.59 -6.68 -37.25
CA ILE A 193 14.25 -8.02 -37.76
C ILE A 193 14.89 -9.09 -36.87
N THR A 194 16.18 -8.96 -36.59
CA THR A 194 16.91 -9.91 -35.75
C THR A 194 16.34 -9.93 -34.32
N ASN A 195 16.05 -8.76 -33.75
CA ASN A 195 15.46 -8.67 -32.41
C ASN A 195 14.05 -9.29 -32.34
N ALA A 196 13.20 -9.06 -33.35
CA ALA A 196 11.90 -9.71 -33.43
C ALA A 196 12.01 -11.24 -33.61
N GLY A 197 12.99 -11.70 -34.40
CA GLY A 197 13.29 -13.12 -34.57
C GLY A 197 13.70 -13.81 -33.27
N LEU A 198 14.63 -13.21 -32.52
CA LEU A 198 15.07 -13.74 -31.21
C LEU A 198 13.93 -13.82 -30.20
N ARG A 199 13.05 -12.81 -30.19
CA ARG A 199 11.84 -12.84 -29.36
C ARG A 199 10.90 -13.99 -29.77
N ALA A 200 10.65 -14.16 -31.06
CA ALA A 200 9.80 -15.24 -31.55
C ALA A 200 10.37 -16.62 -31.22
N GLU A 201 11.69 -16.79 -31.27
CA GLU A 201 12.37 -18.02 -30.83
C GLU A 201 12.19 -18.30 -29.33
N ASP A 202 12.28 -17.27 -28.48
CA ASP A 202 12.07 -17.41 -27.04
C ASP A 202 10.60 -17.70 -26.69
N GLU A 203 9.65 -17.07 -27.39
CA GLU A 203 8.21 -17.37 -27.25
C GLU A 203 7.88 -18.79 -27.71
N LEU A 204 8.44 -19.24 -28.84
CA LEU A 204 8.34 -20.63 -29.30
C LEU A 204 8.96 -21.59 -28.29
N ARG A 205 10.17 -21.29 -27.78
CA ARG A 205 10.83 -22.12 -26.76
C ARG A 205 9.98 -22.22 -25.50
N ALA A 206 9.33 -21.14 -25.07
CA ALA A 206 8.44 -21.14 -23.92
C ALA A 206 7.20 -22.02 -24.12
N LEU A 207 6.70 -22.13 -25.36
CA LEU A 207 5.62 -23.05 -25.75
C LEU A 207 6.10 -24.50 -25.94
N GLU A 208 7.36 -24.69 -26.37
CA GLU A 208 8.00 -25.99 -26.58
C GLU A 208 8.46 -26.66 -25.28
N VAL A 209 8.58 -25.93 -24.16
CA VAL A 209 8.76 -26.56 -22.84
C VAL A 209 7.52 -27.41 -22.57
N PRO A 210 7.62 -28.74 -22.59
CA PRO A 210 6.48 -29.60 -22.35
C PRO A 210 6.03 -29.36 -20.91
N SER A 211 4.73 -29.15 -20.74
CA SER A 211 4.04 -29.47 -19.49
C SER A 211 4.56 -30.84 -19.03
N GLY A 212 5.32 -30.84 -17.94
CA GLY A 212 6.00 -32.04 -17.50
C GLY A 212 5.03 -33.18 -17.23
N GLU A 213 5.06 -34.19 -18.08
CA GLU A 213 4.78 -35.59 -17.76
C GLU A 213 5.45 -36.47 -18.85
N GLU A 214 6.40 -37.28 -18.38
CA GLU A 214 6.84 -38.57 -18.92
C GLU A 214 7.76 -38.71 -20.17
N LEU A 215 8.95 -39.28 -19.85
CA LEU A 215 9.63 -40.45 -20.45
C LEU A 215 10.96 -40.24 -21.21
N GLU A 216 11.99 -40.83 -20.60
CA GLU A 216 13.18 -41.38 -21.25
C GLU A 216 12.80 -42.38 -22.36
N ALA A 217 13.43 -42.28 -23.54
CA ALA A 217 14.16 -43.38 -24.22
C ALA A 217 14.39 -43.09 -25.72
N GLN A 218 15.68 -43.02 -26.10
CA GLN A 218 16.35 -43.68 -27.24
C GLN A 218 15.64 -43.80 -28.63
N ASP A 219 16.12 -43.00 -29.60
CA ASP A 219 16.62 -43.25 -30.99
C ASP A 219 16.31 -44.60 -31.74
N PRO A 220 16.50 -44.77 -33.09
CA PRO A 220 16.49 -43.87 -34.28
C PRO A 220 15.67 -44.42 -35.51
N GLN A 221 15.58 -43.61 -36.59
CA GLN A 221 15.52 -43.98 -38.03
C GLN A 221 14.33 -44.81 -38.61
N ARG A 222 13.58 -44.25 -39.58
CA ARG A 222 13.58 -44.65 -41.03
C ARG A 222 12.50 -43.98 -41.89
N GLU A 223 12.80 -43.98 -43.18
CA GLU A 223 12.24 -43.30 -44.35
C GLU A 223 10.82 -43.70 -44.82
N ASN A 224 10.17 -42.74 -45.48
CA ASN A 224 9.28 -42.82 -46.67
C ASN A 224 8.78 -44.19 -47.17
N VAL A 225 7.45 -44.36 -47.34
CA VAL A 225 6.80 -44.89 -48.56
C VAL A 225 5.34 -44.40 -48.71
N GLY A 226 5.05 -43.73 -49.83
CA GLY A 226 4.00 -44.05 -50.81
C GLY A 226 2.51 -44.29 -50.44
N SER A 227 1.69 -43.34 -50.87
CA SER A 227 0.42 -43.48 -51.63
C SER A 227 -0.72 -44.41 -51.16
N GLY A 228 -1.93 -43.83 -51.08
CA GLY A 228 -3.07 -44.35 -51.85
C GLY A 228 -4.37 -44.73 -51.11
N ARG A 229 -5.37 -43.84 -51.24
CA ARG A 229 -6.84 -44.09 -51.33
C ARG A 229 -7.69 -44.40 -50.06
N LYS A 230 -8.35 -43.33 -49.61
CA LYS A 230 -9.80 -43.11 -49.31
C LYS A 230 -10.73 -44.27 -48.91
N ALA A 231 -11.42 -44.05 -47.78
CA ALA A 231 -12.89 -44.00 -47.60
C ALA A 231 -13.14 -43.23 -46.28
N GLY A 232 -14.05 -42.27 -46.10
CA GLY A 232 -15.31 -41.95 -46.74
C GLY A 232 -16.35 -41.86 -45.62
N SER A 233 -16.72 -40.65 -45.18
CA SER A 233 -17.97 -40.44 -44.45
C SER A 233 -18.54 -39.07 -44.81
N TRP A 234 -19.73 -39.13 -45.39
CA TRP A 234 -20.56 -38.03 -45.87
C TRP A 234 -21.41 -37.48 -44.73
N LEU A 235 -21.53 -36.14 -44.63
CA LEU A 235 -22.72 -35.53 -44.05
C LEU A 235 -23.12 -34.29 -44.85
N TYR A 236 -24.42 -34.20 -45.08
CA TYR A 236 -25.15 -33.40 -46.07
C TYR A 236 -24.80 -31.90 -46.08
N LYS A 237 -24.65 -31.33 -47.29
CA LYS A 237 -24.72 -29.89 -47.52
C LYS A 237 -26.02 -29.60 -48.26
N ASP A 238 -26.89 -28.82 -47.62
CA ASP A 238 -28.15 -28.36 -48.20
C ASP A 238 -27.92 -27.63 -49.52
N GLY A 239 -28.79 -27.96 -50.48
CA GLY A 239 -28.84 -27.31 -51.78
C GLY A 239 -29.35 -25.88 -51.65
N GLY A 240 -28.46 -24.92 -51.91
CA GLY A 240 -28.79 -23.52 -52.10
C GLY A 240 -28.04 -22.99 -53.33
N VAL A 241 -28.81 -22.64 -54.35
CA VAL A 241 -28.50 -21.85 -55.56
C VAL A 241 -27.01 -21.66 -55.86
N GLN A 242 -26.55 -22.38 -56.88
CA GLN A 242 -25.18 -22.28 -57.38
C GLN A 242 -25.03 -20.94 -58.14
N ASP A 243 -24.53 -19.92 -57.46
CA ASP A 243 -24.13 -18.67 -58.12
C ASP A 243 -23.05 -18.98 -59.16
N VAL A 244 -23.35 -18.71 -60.42
CA VAL A 244 -22.52 -19.01 -61.60
C VAL A 244 -21.21 -18.21 -61.60
N TYR A 245 -21.11 -17.17 -60.79
CA TYR A 245 -19.86 -16.46 -60.48
C TYR A 245 -19.42 -16.87 -59.07
N GLY A 246 -18.28 -17.55 -58.96
CA GLY A 246 -17.75 -18.04 -57.67
C GLY A 246 -17.62 -16.94 -56.61
N GLU A 247 -17.59 -17.34 -55.33
CA GLU A 247 -17.59 -16.46 -54.15
C GLU A 247 -16.72 -15.20 -54.37
N SER A 248 -17.37 -14.04 -54.40
CA SER A 248 -16.66 -12.78 -54.54
C SER A 248 -15.79 -12.51 -53.32
N VAL A 249 -14.66 -11.84 -53.52
CA VAL A 249 -13.74 -11.44 -52.43
C VAL A 249 -14.49 -10.66 -51.34
N LEU A 250 -15.54 -9.91 -51.70
CA LEU A 250 -16.37 -9.15 -50.77
C LEU A 250 -17.27 -10.02 -49.88
N ASP A 251 -17.68 -11.19 -50.36
CA ASP A 251 -18.49 -12.14 -49.59
C ASP A 251 -17.63 -12.91 -48.59
N LYS A 252 -16.39 -13.22 -48.98
CA LYS A 252 -15.36 -13.73 -48.05
C LYS A 252 -15.01 -12.71 -46.97
N ILE A 253 -14.91 -11.42 -47.32
CA ILE A 253 -14.68 -10.34 -46.35
C ILE A 253 -15.87 -10.20 -45.40
N ARG A 254 -17.12 -10.23 -45.91
CA ARG A 254 -18.32 -10.17 -45.07
C ARG A 254 -18.44 -11.38 -44.14
N ALA A 255 -18.15 -12.59 -44.63
CA ALA A 255 -18.12 -13.80 -43.83
C ALA A 255 -17.03 -13.72 -42.74
N ARG A 256 -15.83 -13.23 -43.07
CA ARG A 256 -14.75 -13.00 -42.11
C ARG A 256 -15.13 -11.96 -41.05
N ASN A 257 -15.77 -10.86 -41.43
CA ASN A 257 -16.20 -9.82 -40.49
C ASN A 257 -17.35 -10.28 -39.59
N LYS A 258 -18.23 -11.15 -40.09
CA LYS A 258 -19.29 -11.76 -39.28
C LYS A 258 -18.71 -12.77 -38.29
N ALA A 259 -17.80 -13.64 -38.75
CA ALA A 259 -17.09 -14.58 -37.88
C ALA A 259 -16.25 -13.86 -36.80
N LYS A 260 -15.61 -12.74 -37.14
CA LYS A 260 -14.86 -11.93 -36.18
C LYS A 260 -15.78 -11.32 -35.11
N ARG A 261 -16.93 -10.76 -35.49
CA ARG A 261 -17.91 -10.22 -34.53
C ARG A 261 -18.52 -11.29 -33.64
N GLU A 262 -18.85 -12.45 -34.20
CA GLU A 262 -19.37 -13.58 -33.42
C GLU A 262 -18.30 -14.14 -32.45
N ALA A 263 -17.02 -14.11 -32.83
CA ALA A 263 -15.92 -14.47 -31.93
C ALA A 263 -15.70 -13.44 -30.82
N GLU A 264 -15.78 -12.14 -31.15
CA GLU A 264 -15.71 -11.04 -30.17
C GLU A 264 -16.88 -11.08 -29.19
N GLU A 265 -18.13 -11.29 -29.66
CA GLU A 265 -19.31 -11.44 -28.79
C GLU A 265 -19.20 -12.66 -27.88
N LYS A 266 -18.74 -13.80 -28.39
CA LYS A 266 -18.51 -15.01 -27.56
C LYS A 266 -17.41 -14.80 -26.53
N ALA A 267 -16.31 -14.12 -26.88
CA ALA A 267 -15.25 -13.80 -25.95
C ALA A 267 -15.74 -12.86 -24.84
N LEU A 268 -16.59 -11.89 -25.18
CA LEU A 268 -17.15 -10.93 -24.23
C LEU A 268 -18.20 -11.59 -23.33
N GLU A 269 -18.97 -12.56 -23.85
CA GLU A 269 -19.92 -13.36 -23.06
C GLU A 269 -19.18 -14.35 -22.14
N GLU A 270 -18.06 -14.92 -22.58
CA GLU A 270 -17.17 -15.73 -21.74
C GLU A 270 -16.47 -14.90 -20.67
N GLN A 271 -16.04 -13.69 -20.98
CA GLN A 271 -15.53 -12.72 -19.99
C GLN A 271 -16.61 -12.35 -18.98
N ARG A 272 -17.83 -12.03 -19.42
CA ARG A 272 -18.95 -11.75 -18.51
C ARG A 272 -19.30 -12.95 -17.63
N LYS A 273 -19.26 -14.17 -18.16
CA LYS A 273 -19.43 -15.39 -17.35
C LYS A 273 -18.30 -15.57 -16.35
N LYS A 274 -17.05 -15.33 -16.73
CA LYS A 274 -15.90 -15.34 -15.80
C LYS A 274 -16.05 -14.27 -14.73
N GLU A 275 -16.49 -13.06 -15.07
CA GLU A 275 -16.74 -11.98 -14.11
C GLU A 275 -17.94 -12.28 -13.20
N GLU A 276 -19.00 -12.91 -13.70
CA GLU A 276 -20.15 -13.36 -12.90
C GLU A 276 -19.76 -14.53 -11.97
N GLU A 277 -18.94 -15.47 -12.46
CA GLU A 277 -18.35 -16.56 -11.69
C GLU A 277 -17.37 -16.05 -10.63
N ASP A 278 -16.52 -15.08 -10.97
CA ASP A 278 -15.60 -14.40 -10.06
C ASP A 278 -16.38 -13.56 -9.03
N ALA A 279 -17.45 -12.89 -9.43
CA ALA A 279 -18.35 -12.16 -8.53
C ALA A 279 -19.13 -13.11 -7.59
N GLN A 280 -19.42 -14.35 -8.02
CA GLN A 280 -19.96 -15.40 -7.17
C GLN A 280 -18.90 -16.06 -6.28
N GLN A 281 -17.66 -16.22 -6.76
CA GLN A 281 -16.54 -16.81 -6.02
C GLN A 281 -15.91 -15.85 -5.00
N ASN A 282 -16.03 -14.53 -5.18
CA ASN A 282 -15.45 -13.53 -4.28
C ASN A 282 -16.34 -13.18 -3.07
N TRP A 283 -17.23 -14.10 -2.67
CA TRP A 283 -17.89 -14.07 -1.37
C TRP A 283 -17.13 -14.97 -0.39
N GLY A 284 -16.12 -14.39 0.27
CA GLY A 284 -15.68 -14.80 1.61
C GLY A 284 -15.43 -16.30 1.86
N GLY A 285 -14.83 -17.00 0.90
CA GLY A 285 -14.25 -18.33 1.08
C GLY A 285 -12.72 -18.26 1.06
N LEU A 286 -12.07 -19.19 1.75
CA LEU A 286 -10.62 -19.37 1.71
C LEU A 286 -10.18 -19.50 0.24
N ALA A 287 -9.40 -18.55 -0.28
CA ALA A 287 -8.94 -18.62 -1.66
C ALA A 287 -8.19 -19.93 -1.90
N THR A 288 -8.75 -20.82 -2.72
CA THR A 288 -7.99 -21.92 -3.29
C THR A 288 -6.96 -21.34 -4.25
N TYR A 289 -5.72 -21.78 -4.07
CA TYR A 289 -4.57 -21.38 -4.85
C TYR A 289 -4.81 -21.65 -6.34
N GLN A 290 -5.02 -20.59 -7.14
CA GLN A 290 -5.03 -20.66 -8.61
C GLN A 290 -3.62 -20.39 -9.15
N PRO A 291 -2.97 -21.36 -9.84
CA PRO A 291 -1.61 -21.23 -10.34
C PRO A 291 -1.58 -20.55 -11.71
N GLY A 292 -2.24 -19.40 -11.87
CA GLY A 292 -2.44 -18.78 -13.20
C GLY A 292 -2.33 -17.26 -13.29
N GLY A 293 -2.28 -16.52 -12.18
CA GLY A 293 -2.31 -15.05 -12.24
C GLY A 293 -1.75 -14.32 -11.02
N ALA A 294 -1.08 -15.03 -10.11
CA ALA A 294 -0.46 -14.39 -8.96
C ALA A 294 0.91 -13.83 -9.35
N ARG A 295 1.22 -12.62 -8.87
CA ARG A 295 2.60 -12.13 -8.71
C ARG A 295 3.49 -13.29 -8.28
N PRO A 296 4.74 -13.42 -8.78
CA PRO A 296 5.60 -14.54 -8.38
C PRO A 296 5.56 -14.62 -6.86
N LEU A 297 5.10 -15.77 -6.35
CA LEU A 297 5.19 -16.07 -4.93
C LEU A 297 6.61 -15.71 -4.55
N GLU A 298 6.80 -14.69 -3.71
CA GLU A 298 8.11 -14.43 -3.13
C GLU A 298 8.61 -15.79 -2.66
N VAL A 299 9.76 -16.22 -3.19
CA VAL A 299 10.32 -17.53 -2.88
C VAL A 299 10.62 -17.51 -1.39
N MET A 300 9.65 -17.98 -0.61
CA MET A 300 9.69 -17.88 0.84
C MET A 300 10.83 -18.73 1.34
N SER A 301 11.55 -18.23 2.33
CA SER A 301 12.56 -19.05 3.00
C SER A 301 11.90 -20.31 3.58
N ALA A 302 12.59 -21.45 3.57
CA ALA A 302 12.10 -22.69 4.18
C ALA A 302 11.64 -22.49 5.64
N LYS A 303 12.37 -21.64 6.38
CA LYS A 303 12.02 -21.27 7.76
C LYS A 303 10.75 -20.43 7.85
N GLU A 304 10.51 -19.58 6.86
CA GLU A 304 9.32 -18.75 6.78
C GLU A 304 8.08 -19.58 6.45
N LEU A 305 8.22 -20.60 5.59
CA LEU A 305 7.19 -21.61 5.35
C LEU A 305 6.87 -22.40 6.63
N GLU A 306 7.89 -22.82 7.39
CA GLU A 306 7.70 -23.51 8.67
C GLU A 306 6.92 -22.65 9.66
N TYR A 307 7.26 -21.36 9.81
CA TYR A 307 6.53 -20.45 10.71
C TYR A 307 5.08 -20.23 10.27
N ARG A 308 4.82 -20.15 8.96
CA ARG A 308 3.46 -20.03 8.43
C ARG A 308 2.67 -21.31 8.66
N ALA A 309 3.22 -22.47 8.29
CA ALA A 309 2.60 -23.77 8.54
C ALA A 309 2.27 -23.97 10.02
N ALA A 310 3.16 -23.53 10.92
CA ALA A 310 2.95 -23.61 12.35
C ALA A 310 1.89 -22.61 12.89
N ALA A 311 1.60 -21.53 12.15
CA ALA A 311 0.56 -20.55 12.48
C ALA A 311 -0.81 -20.91 11.89
N THR A 312 -0.83 -21.65 10.77
CA THR A 312 -2.04 -22.17 10.15
C THR A 312 -2.61 -23.30 10.99
N SER A 313 -3.91 -23.25 11.29
CA SER A 313 -4.60 -24.40 11.91
C SER A 313 -4.80 -25.51 10.88
N GLY A 314 -4.61 -26.77 11.28
CA GLY A 314 -4.90 -27.94 10.42
C GLY A 314 -6.40 -28.24 10.23
N LEU A 315 -7.27 -27.24 10.40
CA LEU A 315 -8.71 -27.37 10.22
C LEU A 315 -9.06 -26.93 8.80
N GLU A 316 -9.74 -27.80 8.06
CA GLU A 316 -10.22 -27.51 6.69
C GLU A 316 -11.50 -26.68 6.70
N ALA A 317 -12.37 -26.92 7.68
CA ALA A 317 -13.58 -26.15 7.94
C ALA A 317 -13.62 -25.73 9.42
N PRO A 318 -14.27 -24.59 9.75
CA PRO A 318 -14.51 -24.24 11.14
C PRO A 318 -15.36 -25.31 11.82
N PRO A 319 -15.12 -25.61 13.10
CA PRO A 319 -15.91 -26.60 13.82
C PRO A 319 -17.36 -26.15 13.95
N ASP A 320 -18.30 -27.08 13.90
CA ASP A 320 -19.73 -26.82 14.09
C ASP A 320 -20.03 -26.48 15.56
N ILE A 321 -19.84 -25.21 15.91
CA ILE A 321 -20.19 -24.67 17.23
C ILE A 321 -21.41 -23.76 17.12
N PRO A 322 -22.38 -23.89 18.06
CA PRO A 322 -23.59 -23.08 18.00
C PRO A 322 -23.26 -21.60 18.20
N THR A 323 -24.00 -20.72 17.51
CA THR A 323 -23.80 -19.26 17.46
C THR A 323 -23.65 -18.63 18.85
N TRP A 324 -24.43 -19.07 19.84
CA TRP A 324 -24.35 -18.52 21.18
C TRP A 324 -23.01 -18.83 21.87
N ARG A 325 -22.36 -19.97 21.60
CA ARG A 325 -21.02 -20.28 22.14
C ARG A 325 -19.92 -19.46 21.49
N LEU A 326 -20.10 -19.05 20.24
CA LEU A 326 -19.21 -18.13 19.53
C LEU A 326 -19.31 -16.71 20.07
N LEU A 327 -20.53 -16.22 20.26
CA LEU A 327 -20.80 -14.82 20.61
C LEU A 327 -20.68 -14.54 22.10
N LEU A 328 -21.22 -15.42 22.95
CA LEU A 328 -21.39 -15.18 24.39
C LEU A 328 -20.08 -14.81 25.11
N PRO A 329 -18.93 -15.49 24.90
CA PRO A 329 -17.70 -15.15 25.61
C PRO A 329 -17.23 -13.73 25.32
N SER A 330 -17.23 -13.33 24.03
CA SER A 330 -16.84 -11.99 23.61
C SER A 330 -17.84 -10.93 24.10
N THR A 331 -19.13 -11.24 24.06
CA THR A 331 -20.18 -10.33 24.57
C THR A 331 -20.05 -10.10 26.07
N LEU A 332 -19.90 -11.16 26.87
CA LEU A 332 -19.72 -11.04 28.32
C LEU A 332 -18.44 -10.28 28.66
N PHE A 333 -17.35 -10.53 27.92
CA PHE A 333 -16.10 -9.83 28.12
C PHE A 333 -16.22 -8.33 27.85
N VAL A 334 -16.81 -7.92 26.72
CA VAL A 334 -17.01 -6.49 26.40
C VAL A 334 -18.00 -5.85 27.37
N ALA A 335 -19.09 -6.55 27.72
CA ALA A 335 -20.09 -6.08 28.66
C ALA A 335 -19.53 -5.90 30.09
N ALA A 336 -18.50 -6.65 30.48
CA ALA A 336 -17.79 -6.45 31.74
C ALA A 336 -16.68 -5.38 31.61
N LEU A 337 -15.93 -5.40 30.51
CA LEU A 337 -14.79 -4.52 30.28
C LEU A 337 -15.20 -3.05 30.19
N VAL A 338 -16.25 -2.72 29.41
CA VAL A 338 -16.64 -1.33 29.18
C VAL A 338 -17.04 -0.64 30.49
N PRO A 339 -17.98 -1.18 31.31
CA PRO A 339 -18.29 -0.60 32.61
C PRO A 339 -17.09 -0.55 33.55
N LEU A 340 -16.23 -1.57 33.55
CA LEU A 340 -15.02 -1.59 34.37
C LEU A 340 -14.05 -0.47 34.00
N LEU A 341 -13.83 -0.23 32.71
CA LEU A 341 -12.98 0.87 32.22
C LEU A 341 -13.53 2.23 32.64
N TRP A 342 -14.84 2.43 32.53
CA TRP A 342 -15.51 3.66 32.95
C TRP A 342 -15.45 3.87 34.47
N TRP A 343 -15.71 2.81 35.23
CA TRP A 343 -15.59 2.84 36.68
C TRP A 343 -14.15 3.14 37.12
N ALA A 344 -13.15 2.52 36.48
CA ALA A 344 -11.73 2.76 36.79
C ALA A 344 -11.30 4.19 36.41
N ALA A 345 -11.80 4.72 35.29
CA ALA A 345 -11.52 6.08 34.86
C ALA A 345 -12.02 7.14 35.86
N GLU A 346 -13.09 6.83 36.59
CA GLU A 346 -13.70 7.72 37.56
C GLU A 346 -13.11 7.57 38.96
N ASN A 347 -12.94 6.33 39.43
CA ASN A 347 -12.63 6.06 40.83
C ASN A 347 -11.14 5.82 41.09
N TRP A 348 -10.39 5.42 40.07
CA TRP A 348 -9.00 4.96 40.25
C TRP A 348 -7.96 5.91 39.67
N TYR A 349 -8.33 6.78 38.73
CA TYR A 349 -7.38 7.63 38.05
C TYR A 349 -7.15 8.95 38.79
N ALA A 350 -5.99 9.08 39.44
CA ALA A 350 -5.46 10.36 39.88
C ALA A 350 -4.60 10.98 38.74
N PRO A 351 -4.75 12.27 38.44
CA PRO A 351 -3.90 12.92 37.44
C PRO A 351 -2.44 12.91 37.90
N VAL A 352 -1.57 12.30 37.08
CA VAL A 352 -0.12 12.24 37.33
C VAL A 352 0.47 13.65 37.33
N SER A 353 1.35 13.94 38.30
CA SER A 353 2.08 15.21 38.40
C SER A 353 2.95 15.46 37.17
N GLU A 354 3.14 16.73 36.80
CA GLU A 354 3.92 17.10 35.61
C GLU A 354 5.38 16.64 35.69
N GLU A 355 5.93 16.56 36.91
CA GLU A 355 7.30 16.16 37.21
C GLU A 355 7.60 14.68 36.90
N MET A 356 6.58 13.82 36.91
CA MET A 356 6.70 12.38 36.67
C MET A 356 6.54 12.00 35.18
N ARG A 357 6.53 12.98 34.28
CA ARG A 357 6.38 12.74 32.84
C ARG A 357 7.66 12.24 32.20
N LEU A 358 7.55 11.12 31.46
CA LEU A 358 8.61 10.63 30.58
C LEU A 358 8.90 11.56 29.39
N MET A 359 7.90 12.34 28.95
CA MET A 359 8.02 13.25 27.80
C MET A 359 7.55 14.66 28.16
N PRO A 360 8.31 15.41 28.98
CA PRO A 360 7.90 16.73 29.48
C PRO A 360 7.77 17.80 28.39
N TRP A 361 8.41 17.61 27.23
CA TRP A 361 8.31 18.52 26.07
C TRP A 361 7.00 18.39 25.27
N THR A 362 6.15 17.42 25.61
CA THR A 362 4.86 17.21 24.94
C THR A 362 3.72 17.72 25.81
N SER A 363 2.70 18.32 25.18
CA SER A 363 1.50 18.72 25.90
C SER A 363 0.79 17.49 26.48
N LYS A 364 0.06 17.67 27.60
CA LYS A 364 -0.70 16.60 28.26
C LYS A 364 -1.58 15.84 27.28
N GLU A 365 -2.17 16.59 26.36
CA GLU A 365 -3.15 16.11 25.40
C GLU A 365 -2.54 15.21 24.34
N ASN A 366 -1.29 15.48 23.97
CA ASN A 366 -0.61 14.72 22.93
C ASN A 366 0.17 13.52 23.48
N ALA A 367 0.56 13.53 24.76
CA ALA A 367 1.31 12.44 25.37
C ALA A 367 0.55 11.09 25.31
N THR A 368 -0.76 11.08 25.58
CA THR A 368 -1.58 9.87 25.48
C THR A 368 -1.68 9.37 24.04
N VAL A 369 -1.92 10.29 23.11
CA VAL A 369 -2.03 9.99 21.67
C VAL A 369 -0.72 9.42 21.15
N TYR A 370 0.41 10.02 21.49
CA TYR A 370 1.74 9.51 21.13
C TYR A 370 2.03 8.15 21.75
N GLY A 371 1.59 7.90 22.99
CA GLY A 371 1.64 6.58 23.60
C GLY A 371 0.88 5.51 22.80
N LEU A 372 -0.33 5.84 22.32
CA LEU A 372 -1.10 4.93 21.46
C LEU A 372 -0.44 4.72 20.09
N LEU A 373 0.13 5.78 19.50
CA LEU A 373 0.90 5.69 18.25
C LEU A 373 2.10 4.75 18.39
N LEU A 374 2.89 4.93 19.45
CA LEU A 374 4.06 4.09 19.73
C LEU A 374 3.67 2.65 20.01
N LEU A 375 2.57 2.42 20.75
CA LEU A 375 2.06 1.08 21.00
C LEU A 375 1.63 0.37 19.70
N ASN A 376 0.88 1.06 18.83
CA ASN A 376 0.49 0.50 17.52
C ASN A 376 1.71 0.25 16.63
N LEU A 377 2.71 1.13 16.65
CA LEU A 377 3.97 0.93 15.93
C LEU A 377 4.74 -0.28 16.47
N ALA A 378 4.80 -0.45 17.79
CA ALA A 378 5.45 -1.62 18.40
C ALA A 378 4.76 -2.93 18.01
N VAL A 379 3.42 -2.97 18.04
CA VAL A 379 2.61 -4.11 17.58
C VAL A 379 2.84 -4.37 16.08
N PHE A 380 2.91 -3.32 15.27
CA PHE A 380 3.23 -3.43 13.84
C PHE A 380 4.64 -4.00 13.60
N ILE A 381 5.65 -3.58 14.37
CA ILE A 381 7.00 -4.15 14.31
C ILE A 381 6.97 -5.62 14.73
N ALA A 382 6.18 -6.00 15.74
CA ALA A 382 6.01 -7.39 16.14
C ALA A 382 5.43 -8.25 15.01
N TRP A 383 4.49 -7.71 14.22
CA TRP A 383 3.98 -8.37 13.00
C TRP A 383 5.07 -8.63 11.94
N LYS A 384 6.15 -7.84 11.90
CA LYS A 384 7.29 -8.04 10.97
C LYS A 384 8.33 -9.03 11.50
N ARG A 385 8.19 -9.52 12.74
CA ARG A 385 9.10 -10.50 13.33
C ARG A 385 8.50 -11.90 13.23
N MET A 386 9.05 -12.72 12.34
CA MET A 386 8.59 -14.10 12.09
C MET A 386 8.41 -14.97 13.34
N PRO A 387 9.26 -14.93 14.38
CA PRO A 387 9.04 -15.72 15.60
C PRO A 387 7.73 -15.39 16.34
N PHE A 388 7.23 -14.16 16.22
CA PHE A 388 5.98 -13.75 16.86
C PHE A 388 4.75 -14.08 16.00
N TRP A 389 4.90 -14.51 14.75
CA TRP A 389 3.79 -14.70 13.81
C TRP A 389 2.66 -15.59 14.35
N ARG A 390 2.99 -16.73 14.97
CA ARG A 390 2.01 -17.63 15.61
C ARG A 390 1.25 -16.95 16.76
N PHE A 391 1.98 -16.21 17.59
CA PHE A 391 1.41 -15.48 18.73
C PHE A 391 0.49 -14.35 18.25
N MET A 392 0.92 -13.59 17.25
CA MET A 392 0.15 -12.48 16.69
C MET A 392 -1.13 -12.95 16.01
N ASN A 393 -1.09 -14.00 15.18
CA ASN A 393 -2.31 -14.56 14.58
C ASN A 393 -3.27 -15.11 15.63
N LYS A 394 -2.75 -15.72 16.71
CA LYS A 394 -3.59 -16.27 17.77
C LYS A 394 -4.31 -15.21 18.61
N TRP A 395 -3.64 -14.09 18.93
CA TRP A 395 -4.12 -13.14 19.93
C TRP A 395 -4.42 -11.74 19.40
N PHE A 396 -3.83 -11.33 18.28
CA PHE A 396 -3.86 -9.95 17.78
C PHE A 396 -4.70 -9.81 16.50
N VAL A 397 -5.40 -10.87 16.08
CA VAL A 397 -6.36 -10.87 14.98
C VAL A 397 -7.72 -11.27 15.54
N MET A 398 -8.76 -10.53 15.18
CA MET A 398 -10.14 -10.92 15.47
C MET A 398 -10.56 -11.98 14.46
N ASP A 399 -10.46 -13.24 14.84
CA ASP A 399 -10.91 -14.36 14.04
C ASP A 399 -12.43 -14.51 14.21
N MET A 400 -13.21 -14.36 13.13
CA MET A 400 -14.66 -14.46 13.20
C MET A 400 -15.15 -15.92 13.22
N ALA A 401 -14.30 -16.86 12.81
CA ALA A 401 -14.61 -18.29 12.84
C ALA A 401 -14.38 -18.89 14.23
N MET A 402 -13.28 -18.50 14.89
CA MET A 402 -12.93 -18.96 16.24
C MET A 402 -12.56 -17.79 17.16
N PRO A 403 -13.53 -16.92 17.50
CA PRO A 403 -13.30 -15.71 18.27
C PRO A 403 -12.83 -16.03 19.68
N ARG A 404 -11.82 -15.29 20.13
CA ARG A 404 -11.39 -15.22 21.53
C ARG A 404 -11.77 -13.86 22.07
N ALA A 405 -12.39 -13.84 23.25
CA ALA A 405 -12.88 -12.61 23.87
C ALA A 405 -11.84 -11.47 23.91
N VAL A 406 -10.58 -11.78 24.24
CA VAL A 406 -9.47 -10.81 24.31
C VAL A 406 -9.18 -10.14 22.96
N GLN A 407 -9.44 -10.81 21.83
CA GLN A 407 -9.20 -10.29 20.49
C GLN A 407 -10.02 -9.02 20.21
N THR A 408 -11.17 -8.83 20.87
CA THR A 408 -11.97 -7.59 20.76
C THR A 408 -11.19 -6.34 21.15
N VAL A 409 -10.14 -6.48 21.98
CA VAL A 409 -9.28 -5.38 22.42
C VAL A 409 -7.94 -5.40 21.70
N THR A 410 -7.27 -6.55 21.65
CA THR A 410 -5.92 -6.63 21.08
C THR A 410 -5.90 -6.41 19.57
N ALA A 411 -6.96 -6.78 18.84
CA ALA A 411 -7.08 -6.52 17.41
C ALA A 411 -7.16 -5.03 17.07
N VAL A 412 -7.56 -4.17 18.02
CA VAL A 412 -7.58 -2.70 17.87
C VAL A 412 -6.18 -2.16 17.61
N PHE A 413 -5.15 -2.80 18.16
CA PHE A 413 -3.76 -2.34 18.04
C PHE A 413 -3.02 -2.93 16.83
N SER A 414 -3.66 -3.83 16.08
CA SER A 414 -3.02 -4.61 15.03
C SER A 414 -3.16 -4.02 13.64
N HIS A 415 -2.04 -3.96 12.93
CA HIS A 415 -1.98 -3.55 11.53
C HIS A 415 -0.96 -4.45 10.81
N GLN A 416 -1.30 -4.98 9.63
CA GLN A 416 -0.40 -5.85 8.85
C GLN A 416 0.29 -5.12 7.69
N THR A 417 -0.41 -4.15 7.08
CA THR A 417 0.11 -3.34 5.98
C THR A 417 0.54 -1.95 6.47
N PRO A 418 1.64 -1.37 5.92
CA PRO A 418 2.09 -0.02 6.28
C PRO A 418 1.02 1.04 5.99
N THR A 419 0.33 0.92 4.85
CA THR A 419 -0.73 1.86 4.44
C THR A 419 -1.86 1.92 5.44
N HIS A 420 -2.34 0.76 5.91
CA HIS A 420 -3.40 0.69 6.90
C HIS A 420 -2.98 1.29 8.25
N LEU A 421 -1.74 1.08 8.68
CA LEU A 421 -1.21 1.73 9.89
C LEU A 421 -1.14 3.25 9.72
N VAL A 422 -0.56 3.73 8.62
CA VAL A 422 -0.39 5.17 8.38
C VAL A 422 -1.72 5.90 8.34
N GLU A 423 -2.74 5.36 7.67
CA GLU A 423 -4.08 5.95 7.62
C GLU A 423 -4.67 6.11 9.04
N ASN A 424 -4.66 5.05 9.85
CA ASN A 424 -5.20 5.09 11.21
C ASN A 424 -4.42 6.05 12.12
N MET A 425 -3.10 5.96 12.09
CA MET A 425 -2.24 6.79 12.94
C MET A 425 -2.28 8.26 12.53
N PHE A 426 -2.45 8.56 11.24
CA PHE A 426 -2.59 9.93 10.75
C PHE A 426 -3.83 10.62 11.32
N PHE A 427 -5.01 9.98 11.23
CA PHE A 427 -6.25 10.57 11.79
C PHE A 427 -6.22 10.65 13.31
N LEU A 428 -5.69 9.63 13.98
CA LEU A 428 -5.54 9.63 15.44
C LEU A 428 -4.57 10.74 15.91
N TRP A 429 -3.45 10.93 15.20
CA TRP A 429 -2.50 12.01 15.49
C TRP A 429 -3.10 13.39 15.27
N LEU A 430 -3.82 13.56 14.16
CA LEU A 430 -4.39 14.84 13.76
C LEU A 430 -5.53 15.28 14.67
N LEU A 431 -6.50 14.39 14.89
CA LEU A 431 -7.78 14.69 15.52
C LEU A 431 -7.94 14.09 16.92
N GLY A 432 -7.23 13.00 17.25
CA GLY A 432 -7.35 12.35 18.56
C GLY A 432 -7.00 13.26 19.73
N GLY A 433 -6.04 14.17 19.54
CA GLY A 433 -5.66 15.15 20.58
C GLY A 433 -6.77 16.16 20.92
N LEU A 434 -7.77 16.35 20.04
CA LEU A 434 -8.88 17.28 20.29
C LEU A 434 -9.73 16.81 21.48
N LEU A 435 -10.08 15.52 21.53
CA LEU A 435 -10.84 14.96 22.65
C LEU A 435 -10.03 14.96 23.94
N GLN A 436 -8.72 14.65 23.86
CA GLN A 436 -7.88 14.57 25.07
C GLN A 436 -7.74 15.92 25.80
N GLY A 437 -7.91 17.05 25.12
CA GLY A 437 -7.99 18.37 25.76
C GLY A 437 -9.29 18.63 26.51
N GLU A 438 -10.31 17.80 26.29
CA GLU A 438 -11.64 17.94 26.89
C GLU A 438 -11.89 16.94 28.00
N VAL A 439 -11.27 15.77 27.93
CA VAL A 439 -11.47 14.66 28.88
C VAL A 439 -10.15 14.30 29.55
N ASN A 440 -10.21 13.67 30.72
CA ASN A 440 -9.00 13.20 31.37
C ASN A 440 -8.39 11.99 30.62
N ARG A 441 -7.15 11.61 30.97
CA ARG A 441 -6.43 10.53 30.27
C ARG A 441 -7.14 9.17 30.38
N ALA A 442 -7.72 8.86 31.54
CA ALA A 442 -8.39 7.58 31.74
C ALA A 442 -9.73 7.53 31.01
N GLU A 443 -10.51 8.62 31.01
CA GLU A 443 -11.71 8.77 30.18
C GLU A 443 -11.38 8.60 28.69
N TYR A 444 -10.31 9.24 28.21
CA TYR A 444 -9.88 9.10 26.81
C TYR A 444 -9.57 7.64 26.45
N LEU A 445 -8.81 6.93 27.30
CA LEU A 445 -8.48 5.53 27.08
C LEU A 445 -9.71 4.62 27.19
N ALA A 446 -10.62 4.89 28.13
CA ALA A 446 -11.88 4.17 28.26
C ALA A 446 -12.73 4.34 27.00
N ILE A 447 -12.84 5.55 26.45
CA ILE A 447 -13.54 5.80 25.18
C ILE A 447 -12.87 5.04 24.04
N PHE A 448 -11.55 5.20 23.86
CA PHE A 448 -10.81 4.55 22.78
C PHE A 448 -10.98 3.03 22.79
N LEU A 449 -10.79 2.39 23.96
CA LEU A 449 -10.92 0.95 24.12
C LEU A 449 -12.37 0.49 23.98
N SER A 450 -13.34 1.22 24.52
CA SER A 450 -14.76 0.87 24.40
C SER A 450 -15.24 0.94 22.96
N CYS A 451 -14.85 1.97 22.20
CA CYS A 451 -15.19 2.11 20.79
C CYS A 451 -14.58 0.98 19.94
N GLY A 452 -13.32 0.62 20.21
CA GLY A 452 -12.65 -0.50 19.55
C GLY A 452 -13.33 -1.83 19.83
N ALA A 453 -13.55 -2.13 21.12
CA ALA A 453 -14.16 -3.38 21.58
C ALA A 453 -15.60 -3.55 21.09
N ALA A 454 -16.42 -2.49 21.17
CA ALA A 454 -17.78 -2.50 20.64
C ALA A 454 -17.81 -2.64 19.12
N GLY A 455 -16.87 -2.02 18.40
CA GLY A 455 -16.71 -2.18 16.95
C GLY A 455 -16.43 -3.61 16.53
N PHE A 456 -15.44 -4.25 17.15
CA PHE A 456 -15.13 -5.66 16.87
C PHE A 456 -16.27 -6.60 17.28
N LEU A 457 -16.95 -6.32 18.40
CA LEU A 457 -18.10 -7.11 18.81
C LEU A 457 -19.24 -7.02 17.78
N ALA A 458 -19.61 -5.82 17.32
CA ALA A 458 -20.66 -5.65 16.32
C ALA A 458 -20.34 -6.38 15.00
N SER A 459 -19.05 -6.36 14.62
CA SER A 459 -18.56 -7.02 13.41
C SER A 459 -18.58 -8.53 13.55
N LEU A 460 -18.24 -9.05 14.74
CA LEU A 460 -18.38 -10.45 15.07
C LEU A 460 -19.84 -10.91 14.95
N TYR A 461 -20.78 -10.15 15.52
CA TYR A 461 -22.21 -10.45 15.37
C TYR A 461 -22.63 -10.48 13.91
N ARG A 462 -22.23 -9.50 13.10
CA ARG A 462 -22.53 -9.48 11.66
C ARG A 462 -21.97 -10.72 10.95
N CYS A 463 -20.70 -11.05 11.17
CA CYS A 463 -20.02 -12.13 10.48
C CYS A 463 -20.60 -13.50 10.87
N VAL A 464 -20.77 -13.75 12.17
CA VAL A 464 -21.31 -15.03 12.65
C VAL A 464 -22.76 -15.22 12.22
N LEU A 465 -23.61 -14.18 12.27
CA LEU A 465 -25.01 -14.29 11.86
C LEU A 465 -25.21 -14.44 10.35
N ARG A 466 -24.25 -13.97 9.55
CA ARG A 466 -24.29 -14.13 8.08
C ARG A 466 -23.48 -15.33 7.58
N GLY A 467 -22.81 -16.07 8.45
CA GLY A 467 -21.92 -17.17 8.04
C GLY A 467 -20.68 -16.71 7.27
N HIS A 468 -20.25 -15.45 7.45
CA HIS A 468 -19.08 -14.91 6.75
C HIS A 468 -17.81 -15.19 7.55
N LEU A 469 -16.98 -16.10 7.04
CA LEU A 469 -15.72 -16.50 7.66
C LEU A 469 -14.60 -15.56 7.22
N THR A 470 -14.32 -14.56 8.06
CA THR A 470 -13.28 -13.56 7.79
C THR A 470 -12.54 -13.21 9.07
N TYR A 471 -11.60 -12.29 8.99
CA TYR A 471 -10.88 -11.76 10.15
C TYR A 471 -10.80 -10.24 10.10
N GLY A 472 -10.67 -9.62 11.28
CA GLY A 472 -10.58 -8.17 11.43
C GLY A 472 -9.40 -7.74 12.27
N LEU A 473 -8.82 -6.60 11.93
CA LEU A 473 -7.78 -5.91 12.69
C LEU A 473 -7.76 -4.41 12.34
N GLY A 474 -7.32 -3.57 13.26
CA GLY A 474 -7.12 -2.14 13.03
C GLY A 474 -7.76 -1.24 14.09
N ALA A 475 -7.24 -0.01 14.20
CA ALA A 475 -7.66 0.98 15.19
C ALA A 475 -8.81 1.90 14.71
N SER A 476 -9.42 1.61 13.56
CA SER A 476 -10.30 2.54 12.85
C SER A 476 -11.59 2.81 13.61
N SER A 477 -12.25 1.78 14.15
CA SER A 477 -13.45 1.91 14.98
C SER A 477 -13.20 2.77 16.23
N ALA A 478 -12.07 2.56 16.90
CA ALA A 478 -11.64 3.36 18.04
C ALA A 478 -11.36 4.82 17.65
N THR A 479 -10.68 5.03 16.52
CA THR A 479 -10.31 6.36 16.01
C THR A 479 -11.55 7.17 15.61
N PHE A 480 -12.46 6.59 14.83
CA PHE A 480 -13.72 7.25 14.47
C PHE A 480 -14.59 7.52 15.70
N GLY A 481 -14.64 6.59 16.66
CA GLY A 481 -15.34 6.78 17.94
C GLY A 481 -14.81 7.99 18.72
N VAL A 482 -13.49 8.11 18.88
CA VAL A 482 -12.85 9.26 19.55
C VAL A 482 -13.13 10.59 18.82
N ILE A 483 -13.03 10.59 17.50
CA ILE A 483 -13.28 11.80 16.69
C ILE A 483 -14.75 12.23 16.83
N CYS A 484 -15.69 11.29 16.69
CA CYS A 484 -17.12 11.58 16.81
C CYS A 484 -17.51 11.96 18.25
N ALA A 485 -16.85 11.40 19.28
CA ALA A 485 -17.05 11.83 20.66
C ALA A 485 -16.71 13.32 20.85
N TYR A 486 -15.60 13.79 20.27
CA TYR A 486 -15.24 15.22 20.31
C TYR A 486 -16.28 16.08 19.61
N PHE A 487 -16.67 15.73 18.38
CA PHE A 487 -17.66 16.50 17.63
C PHE A 487 -19.06 16.43 18.26
N TRP A 488 -19.36 15.42 19.09
CA TRP A 488 -20.61 15.36 19.84
C TRP A 488 -20.65 16.35 21.01
N LEU A 489 -19.54 16.47 21.75
CA LEU A 489 -19.40 17.48 22.81
C LEU A 489 -19.57 18.91 22.26
N TYR A 490 -19.20 19.11 21.00
CA TYR A 490 -19.26 20.38 20.29
C TYR A 490 -20.24 20.36 19.10
N ARG A 491 -21.34 19.61 19.24
CA ARG A 491 -22.26 19.29 18.14
C ARG A 491 -22.90 20.51 17.46
N PHE A 492 -23.07 21.60 18.19
CA PHE A 492 -23.66 22.86 17.68
C PHE A 492 -22.62 23.92 17.31
N ASP A 493 -21.33 23.66 17.55
CA ASP A 493 -20.26 24.61 17.25
C ASP A 493 -19.85 24.51 15.78
N GLY A 494 -19.57 25.65 15.15
CA GLY A 494 -19.14 25.74 13.75
C GLY A 494 -17.63 25.56 13.61
N PHE A 495 -17.20 24.50 12.94
CA PHE A 495 -15.79 24.20 12.69
C PHE A 495 -15.35 24.68 11.31
N LYS A 496 -14.31 25.53 11.29
CA LYS A 496 -13.67 25.97 10.05
C LYS A 496 -12.57 25.00 9.66
N ILE A 497 -12.65 24.45 8.45
CA ILE A 497 -11.65 23.56 7.88
C ILE A 497 -10.76 24.42 6.97
N LEU A 498 -9.46 24.48 7.26
CA LEU A 498 -8.48 25.28 6.50
C LEU A 498 -8.81 26.79 6.39
N GLY A 499 -9.59 27.34 7.33
CA GLY A 499 -9.98 28.74 7.32
C GLY A 499 -11.22 29.03 6.48
N LEU A 500 -11.88 27.99 5.96
CA LEU A 500 -13.14 28.10 5.23
C LEU A 500 -14.30 27.61 6.11
N PRO A 501 -15.48 28.26 6.03
CA PRO A 501 -15.79 29.48 5.28
C PRO A 501 -15.24 30.77 5.95
N PRO A 502 -15.02 31.86 5.18
CA PRO A 502 -14.55 33.13 5.72
C PRO A 502 -15.57 33.75 6.69
N ASP A 503 -15.11 34.58 7.62
CA ASP A 503 -16.02 35.37 8.47
C ASP A 503 -16.95 36.23 7.61
N PRO A 504 -18.25 36.36 7.94
CA PRO A 504 -18.93 36.01 9.19
C PRO A 504 -19.60 34.62 9.21
N TYR A 505 -19.34 33.76 8.22
CA TYR A 505 -20.03 32.48 8.13
C TYR A 505 -19.54 31.50 9.21
N ASN A 506 -20.51 30.87 9.87
CA ASN A 506 -20.24 29.78 10.81
C ASN A 506 -19.77 28.55 10.01
N GLY A 507 -18.72 27.89 10.50
CA GLY A 507 -18.18 26.68 9.86
C GLY A 507 -19.13 25.49 9.91
N VAL A 508 -18.67 24.34 9.42
CA VAL A 508 -19.46 23.10 9.43
C VAL A 508 -19.73 22.71 10.88
N GLN A 509 -20.99 22.55 11.24
CA GLN A 509 -21.37 22.15 12.61
C GLN A 509 -20.80 20.77 12.95
N GLY A 510 -20.53 20.52 14.24
CA GLY A 510 -20.09 19.20 14.71
C GLY A 510 -21.00 18.05 14.24
N LEU A 511 -22.33 18.25 14.25
CA LEU A 511 -23.29 17.29 13.67
C LEU A 511 -23.07 17.06 12.18
N GLY A 512 -22.77 18.10 11.41
CA GLY A 512 -22.45 17.99 9.99
C GLY A 512 -21.19 17.18 9.74
N VAL A 513 -20.16 17.35 10.59
CA VAL A 513 -18.93 16.54 10.51
C VAL A 513 -19.20 15.07 10.86
N ILE A 514 -19.98 14.80 11.91
CA ILE A 514 -20.40 13.42 12.25
C ILE A 514 -21.19 12.81 11.10
N GLY A 515 -22.16 13.55 10.54
CA GLY A 515 -22.97 13.11 9.41
C GLY A 515 -22.11 12.77 8.18
N LEU A 516 -21.08 13.58 7.90
CA LEU A 516 -20.11 13.29 6.84
C LEU A 516 -19.31 12.02 7.13
N ILE A 517 -18.79 11.86 8.35
CA ILE A 517 -18.03 10.65 8.74
C ILE A 517 -18.91 9.40 8.61
N VAL A 518 -20.14 9.44 9.12
CA VAL A 518 -21.11 8.33 9.01
C VAL A 518 -21.44 8.06 7.55
N GLY A 519 -21.71 9.09 6.75
CA GLY A 519 -22.02 8.97 5.33
C GLY A 519 -20.89 8.31 4.54
N LEU A 520 -19.64 8.75 4.73
CA LEU A 520 -18.47 8.17 4.07
C LEU A 520 -18.25 6.70 4.47
N ASN A 521 -18.50 6.36 5.73
CA ASN A 521 -18.39 4.98 6.21
C ASN A 521 -19.55 4.07 5.74
N LEU A 522 -20.67 4.64 5.30
CA LEU A 522 -21.80 3.91 4.73
C LEU A 522 -21.68 3.67 3.22
N ILE A 523 -20.80 4.36 2.49
CA ILE A 523 -20.60 4.15 1.05
C ILE A 523 -20.36 2.67 0.70
N PRO A 524 -19.53 1.91 1.44
CA PRO A 524 -19.38 0.47 1.20
C PRO A 524 -20.69 -0.32 1.35
N ALA A 525 -21.62 0.10 2.21
CA ALA A 525 -22.91 -0.59 2.33
C ALA A 525 -23.76 -0.49 1.05
N PHE A 526 -23.57 0.55 0.23
CA PHE A 526 -24.35 0.81 -0.98
C PHE A 526 -23.61 0.47 -2.29
N ARG A 527 -22.28 0.34 -2.25
CA ARG A 527 -21.46 0.00 -3.42
C ARG A 527 -20.63 -1.23 -3.09
N HIS A 528 -20.84 -2.32 -3.83
CA HIS A 528 -20.06 -3.56 -3.73
C HIS A 528 -18.67 -3.36 -4.35
N LEU A 529 -17.87 -2.47 -3.76
CA LEU A 529 -16.51 -2.18 -4.19
C LEU A 529 -15.55 -3.23 -3.60
N PRO A 530 -14.61 -3.78 -4.37
CA PRO A 530 -13.58 -4.66 -3.84
C PRO A 530 -12.73 -3.94 -2.78
N GLY A 531 -12.43 -4.63 -1.67
CA GLY A 531 -11.67 -4.05 -0.55
C GLY A 531 -12.50 -3.25 0.47
N GLN A 532 -13.78 -3.58 0.66
CA GLN A 532 -14.64 -2.89 1.64
C GLN A 532 -14.04 -2.91 3.06
N LYS A 533 -13.86 -1.71 3.62
CA LYS A 533 -13.57 -1.52 5.05
C LYS A 533 -14.79 -1.94 5.88
N ASP A 534 -14.54 -2.49 7.07
CA ASP A 534 -15.59 -3.03 7.95
C ASP A 534 -16.49 -1.91 8.52
N TRP A 535 -17.51 -1.54 7.74
CA TRP A 535 -18.38 -0.41 8.03
C TRP A 535 -19.21 -0.61 9.31
N VAL A 536 -19.57 -1.85 9.66
CA VAL A 536 -20.32 -2.13 10.89
C VAL A 536 -19.45 -1.87 12.12
N SER A 537 -18.17 -2.25 12.08
CA SER A 537 -17.21 -1.91 13.13
C SER A 537 -17.12 -0.41 13.34
N HIS A 538 -17.04 0.35 12.24
CA HIS A 538 -16.92 1.79 12.28
C HIS A 538 -18.18 2.45 12.86
N LEU A 539 -19.37 2.03 12.43
CA LEU A 539 -20.63 2.58 12.93
C LEU A 539 -20.84 2.28 14.43
N ALA A 540 -20.53 1.06 14.87
CA ALA A 540 -20.61 0.71 16.27
C ALA A 540 -19.62 1.53 17.11
N GLY A 541 -18.37 1.69 16.65
CA GLY A 541 -17.39 2.56 17.30
C GLY A 541 -17.84 4.02 17.38
N ILE A 542 -18.41 4.56 16.30
CA ILE A 542 -18.99 5.92 16.27
C ILE A 542 -20.12 6.06 17.30
N ALA A 543 -21.06 5.11 17.31
CA ALA A 543 -22.19 5.13 18.24
C ALA A 543 -21.72 5.05 19.70
N THR A 544 -20.76 4.18 20.01
CA THR A 544 -20.15 4.08 21.34
C THR A 544 -19.45 5.37 21.75
N GLY A 545 -18.73 6.02 20.83
CA GLY A 545 -18.08 7.31 21.08
C GLY A 545 -19.06 8.44 21.38
N ILE A 546 -20.15 8.52 20.60
CA ILE A 546 -21.25 9.47 20.84
C ILE A 546 -21.91 9.22 22.19
N GLY A 547 -22.26 7.97 22.50
CA GLY A 547 -22.86 7.62 23.79
C GLY A 547 -21.94 7.91 24.98
N SER A 548 -20.64 7.72 24.80
CA SER A 548 -19.63 8.07 25.80
C SER A 548 -19.53 9.58 26.03
N ALA A 549 -19.57 10.38 24.98
CA ALA A 549 -19.56 11.84 25.07
C ALA A 549 -20.83 12.36 25.77
N GLU A 550 -21.99 11.79 25.44
CA GLU A 550 -23.27 12.09 26.10
C GLU A 550 -23.23 11.74 27.60
N LEU A 551 -22.65 10.59 27.97
CA LEU A 551 -22.46 10.20 29.37
C LEU A 551 -21.61 11.23 30.13
N ILE A 552 -20.53 11.72 29.53
CA ILE A 552 -19.68 12.75 30.13
C ILE A 552 -20.45 14.07 30.32
N GLU A 553 -21.21 14.50 29.32
CA GLU A 553 -22.00 15.74 29.40
C GLU A 553 -23.03 15.68 30.53
N ARG A 554 -23.73 14.55 30.68
CA ARG A 554 -24.70 14.33 31.77
C ARG A 554 -24.06 14.42 33.15
N ARG A 555 -22.93 13.73 33.34
CA ARG A 555 -22.18 13.76 34.60
C ARG A 555 -21.68 15.14 34.96
N ARG A 556 -21.25 15.95 33.98
CA ARG A 556 -20.84 17.35 34.22
C ARG A 556 -22.01 18.20 34.73
N LYS A 557 -23.19 18.05 34.13
CA LYS A 557 -24.41 18.76 34.55
C LYS A 557 -24.85 18.36 35.95
N GLU A 558 -24.75 17.08 36.31
CA GLU A 558 -25.06 16.58 37.65
C GLU A 558 -24.14 17.23 38.70
N LYS A 559 -22.83 17.21 38.49
CA LYS A 559 -21.84 17.84 39.40
C LYS A 559 -22.04 19.36 39.54
N GLU A 560 -22.34 20.05 38.44
CA GLU A 560 -22.68 21.47 38.47
C GLU A 560 -23.97 21.75 39.24
N GLY A 561 -24.97 20.88 39.11
CA GLY A 561 -26.23 20.95 39.84
C GLY A 561 -26.06 20.74 41.35
N GLU A 562 -25.26 19.75 41.75
CA GLU A 562 -24.91 19.48 43.15
C GLU A 562 -24.13 20.64 43.78
N GLY A 563 -23.12 21.17 43.08
CA GLY A 563 -22.37 22.33 43.57
C GLY A 563 -23.25 23.57 43.77
N LYS A 564 -24.22 23.81 42.88
CA LYS A 564 -25.20 24.89 43.04
C LYS A 564 -26.12 24.67 44.24
N LYS A 565 -26.52 23.43 44.54
CA LYS A 565 -27.35 23.11 45.72
C LYS A 565 -26.58 23.38 47.02
N LEU A 566 -25.34 22.92 47.11
CA LEU A 566 -24.48 23.14 48.28
C LEU A 566 -24.26 24.64 48.55
N LEU A 567 -24.01 25.44 47.49
CA LEU A 567 -23.86 26.89 47.61
C LEU A 567 -25.15 27.63 48.02
N VAL A 568 -26.32 27.02 47.84
CA VAL A 568 -27.61 27.57 48.29
C VAL A 568 -27.91 27.16 49.74
N GLU A 569 -27.49 25.97 50.18
CA GLU A 569 -27.64 25.53 51.58
C GLU A 569 -26.64 26.23 52.54
N GLU A 570 -25.52 26.74 52.03
CA GLU A 570 -24.51 27.48 52.81
C GLU A 570 -24.84 28.99 52.96
N LYS A 571 -25.89 29.49 52.29
CA LYS A 571 -26.38 30.88 52.38
C LYS A 571 -27.70 30.96 53.12
#